data_AF-A0A7J5ELC9-F1
#
_entry.id   AF-A0A7J5ELC9-F1
#
_cell.length_a   1.000
_cell.length_b   1.000
_cell.length_c   1.000
_cell.angle_alpha   90.00
_cell.angle_beta   90.00
_cell.angle_gamma   90.00
#
_symmetry.space_group_name_H-M   'P 1'
#
loop_
_entity.id
_entity.type
_entity.pdbx_description
1 polymer ?
#
loop_
_entity_poly.entity_id
_entity_poly.type
_entity_poly.pdbx_seq_one_letter_code
_entity_poly.pdbx_strand_id
1 'polypeptide(L)'
;MSNDLRAFVAEELRRHPRVAYQGLFADEAAAAKLAAALPPLPSFRHEYAGAISIIDWDHKLPSATLALRIYGFYGEDTLEAGLEAFDDRLEQIAERDRYPEFDVPDFDALAADEAYEIEVTASGTVGRARLTSAWRRTIASADAATAVALASKSPEFQKLLASTGSRPSYLGDLEAVSWTPPCESQHERWTLDVWYLLAFDGRVGSGRSFLVDLVDNALVTTRDFSVRTG
;
A
#
# COMPACT_ATOMS: atom_id res chain seq x y z
N MET A 1 1.44 -13.27 -18.15
CA MET A 1 1.45 -12.11 -17.25
C MET A 1 0.55 -12.44 -16.05
N SER A 2 0.96 -12.05 -14.84
CA SER A 2 0.23 -12.34 -13.59
C SER A 2 -0.55 -11.12 -13.15
N ASN A 3 -1.76 -11.32 -12.62
CA ASN A 3 -2.55 -10.25 -12.01
C ASN A 3 -2.30 -10.11 -10.50
N ASP A 4 -1.33 -10.83 -9.94
CA ASP A 4 -0.94 -10.74 -8.53
C ASP A 4 0.59 -10.59 -8.42
N LEU A 5 1.03 -9.57 -7.67
CA LEU A 5 2.44 -9.25 -7.49
C LEU A 5 3.24 -10.36 -6.79
N ARG A 6 2.57 -11.24 -6.04
CA ARG A 6 3.23 -12.40 -5.40
C ARG A 6 3.94 -13.30 -6.41
N ALA A 7 3.42 -13.42 -7.64
CA ALA A 7 4.07 -14.21 -8.68
C ALA A 7 5.45 -13.64 -9.05
N PHE A 8 5.54 -12.31 -9.21
CA PHE A 8 6.79 -11.63 -9.53
C PHE A 8 7.77 -11.66 -8.36
N VAL A 9 7.29 -11.54 -7.11
CA VAL A 9 8.14 -11.72 -5.91
C VAL A 9 8.73 -13.13 -5.85
N ALA A 10 7.96 -14.17 -6.23
CA ALA A 10 8.44 -15.54 -6.24
C ALA A 10 9.48 -15.81 -7.34
N GLU A 11 9.37 -15.09 -8.46
CA GLU A 11 10.27 -15.19 -9.61
C GLU A 11 11.60 -14.48 -9.36
N GLU A 12 11.56 -13.25 -8.86
CA GLU A 12 12.76 -12.45 -8.61
C GLU A 12 12.61 -11.61 -7.33
N LEU A 13 13.55 -11.83 -6.39
CA LEU A 13 13.68 -11.03 -5.18
C LEU A 13 15.06 -10.40 -5.13
N ARG A 14 15.14 -9.12 -5.45
CA ARG A 14 16.37 -8.32 -5.32
C ARG A 14 16.62 -7.98 -3.86
N ARG A 15 17.87 -7.69 -3.54
CA ARG A 15 18.29 -7.36 -2.17
C ARG A 15 19.10 -6.08 -2.19
N HIS A 16 18.80 -5.18 -1.27
CA HIS A 16 19.64 -4.04 -1.01
C HIS A 16 21.07 -4.52 -0.64
N PRO A 17 22.15 -3.84 -1.08
CA PRO A 17 23.53 -4.29 -0.86
C PRO A 17 23.86 -4.62 0.60
N ARG A 18 23.35 -3.84 1.57
CA ARG A 18 23.53 -4.11 3.00
C ARG A 18 22.82 -5.37 3.48
N VAL A 19 21.64 -5.68 2.94
CA VAL A 19 20.90 -6.92 3.25
C VAL A 19 21.67 -8.11 2.68
N ALA A 20 22.17 -7.99 1.45
CA ALA A 20 23.00 -9.00 0.80
C ALA A 20 24.31 -9.27 1.58
N TYR A 21 24.99 -8.22 2.05
CA TYR A 21 26.21 -8.34 2.87
C TYR A 21 25.98 -9.13 4.17
N GLN A 22 24.81 -8.99 4.78
CA GLN A 22 24.44 -9.74 5.99
C GLN A 22 24.04 -11.20 5.70
N GLY A 23 24.03 -11.63 4.44
CA GLY A 23 23.61 -12.97 4.03
C GLY A 23 22.11 -13.22 4.19
N LEU A 24 21.31 -12.19 4.43
CA LEU A 24 19.87 -12.31 4.59
C LEU A 24 19.21 -12.61 3.22
N PHE A 25 18.19 -13.47 3.25
CA PHE A 25 17.45 -13.91 2.05
C PHE A 25 18.36 -14.45 0.92
N ALA A 26 19.48 -15.09 1.27
CA ALA A 26 20.40 -15.69 0.31
C ALA A 26 20.01 -17.11 -0.16
N ASP A 27 19.06 -17.76 0.54
CA ASP A 27 18.48 -19.05 0.14
C ASP A 27 17.71 -18.89 -1.18
N GLU A 28 17.95 -19.78 -2.15
CA GLU A 28 17.24 -19.79 -3.44
C GLU A 28 15.72 -19.92 -3.27
N ALA A 29 15.26 -20.56 -2.19
CA ALA A 29 13.85 -20.67 -1.87
C ALA A 29 13.28 -19.45 -1.11
N ALA A 30 14.09 -18.44 -0.76
CA ALA A 30 13.65 -17.30 0.04
C ALA A 30 12.55 -16.49 -0.66
N ALA A 31 12.69 -16.25 -1.97
CA ALA A 31 11.72 -15.55 -2.79
C ALA A 31 10.34 -16.24 -2.77
N ALA A 32 10.31 -17.53 -3.08
CA ALA A 32 9.08 -18.33 -3.08
C ALA A 32 8.43 -18.44 -1.69
N LYS A 33 9.23 -18.64 -0.63
CA LYS A 33 8.74 -18.68 0.76
C LYS A 33 8.11 -17.35 1.17
N LEU A 34 8.77 -16.25 0.84
CA LEU A 34 8.28 -14.91 1.16
C LEU A 34 6.99 -14.62 0.39
N ALA A 35 6.98 -14.86 -0.92
CA ALA A 35 5.80 -14.68 -1.77
C ALA A 35 4.58 -15.46 -1.26
N ALA A 36 4.78 -16.70 -0.79
CA ALA A 36 3.72 -17.51 -0.20
C ALA A 36 3.19 -16.98 1.13
N ALA A 37 4.01 -16.24 1.89
CA ALA A 37 3.62 -15.62 3.15
C ALA A 37 2.93 -14.26 2.97
N LEU A 38 3.03 -13.63 1.79
CA LEU A 38 2.41 -12.35 1.52
C LEU A 38 0.89 -12.44 1.43
N PRO A 39 0.16 -11.40 1.91
CA PRO A 39 -1.24 -11.26 1.56
C PRO A 39 -1.41 -11.12 0.04
N PRO A 40 -2.60 -11.38 -0.52
CA PRO A 40 -2.87 -11.12 -1.93
C PRO A 40 -2.55 -9.67 -2.31
N LEU A 41 -1.87 -9.50 -3.46
CA LEU A 41 -1.52 -8.20 -4.03
C LEU A 41 -2.04 -8.13 -5.48
N PRO A 42 -3.36 -8.26 -5.69
CA PRO A 42 -3.90 -8.23 -7.04
C PRO A 42 -3.79 -6.83 -7.62
N SER A 43 -3.66 -6.75 -8.94
CA SER A 43 -3.67 -5.48 -9.65
C SER A 43 -4.98 -4.74 -9.46
N PHE A 44 -4.93 -3.41 -9.51
CA PHE A 44 -6.12 -2.59 -9.36
C PHE A 44 -7.10 -2.73 -10.54
N ARG A 45 -6.66 -2.42 -11.77
CA ARG A 45 -7.51 -2.43 -12.98
C ARG A 45 -6.82 -2.88 -14.27
N HIS A 46 -5.50 -3.01 -14.23
CA HIS A 46 -4.67 -3.33 -15.39
C HIS A 46 -3.86 -4.58 -15.07
N GLU A 47 -3.56 -5.40 -16.06
CA GLU A 47 -2.63 -6.50 -15.85
C GLU A 47 -1.22 -5.95 -15.67
N TYR A 48 -0.40 -6.62 -14.86
CA TYR A 48 1.00 -6.22 -14.73
C TYR A 48 1.82 -6.71 -15.93
N ALA A 49 2.56 -5.79 -16.53
CA ALA A 49 3.63 -6.13 -17.48
C ALA A 49 4.84 -6.71 -16.74
N GLY A 50 5.14 -6.19 -15.55
CA GLY A 50 6.23 -6.67 -14.70
C GLY A 50 6.23 -6.03 -13.32
N ALA A 51 7.21 -6.44 -12.50
CA ALA A 51 7.43 -5.83 -11.20
C ALA A 51 8.91 -5.84 -10.81
N ILE A 52 9.30 -4.92 -9.92
CA ILE A 52 10.60 -4.93 -9.24
C ILE A 52 10.34 -5.15 -7.76
N SER A 53 10.84 -6.26 -7.21
CA SER A 53 10.67 -6.63 -5.80
C SER A 53 12.02 -6.61 -5.08
N ILE A 54 12.14 -5.85 -3.99
CA ILE A 54 13.40 -5.60 -3.30
C ILE A 54 13.22 -5.80 -1.79
N ILE A 55 14.03 -6.65 -1.17
CA ILE A 55 14.26 -6.61 0.28
C ILE A 55 15.25 -5.49 0.58
N ASP A 56 14.74 -4.48 1.24
CA ASP A 56 15.39 -3.21 1.49
C ASP A 56 15.62 -2.98 2.98
N TRP A 57 16.51 -2.05 3.29
CA TRP A 57 16.77 -1.66 4.67
C TRP A 57 15.76 -0.59 5.11
N ASP A 58 15.07 -0.80 6.24
CA ASP A 58 14.26 0.27 6.84
C ASP A 58 15.19 1.15 7.67
N HIS A 59 15.65 2.27 7.11
CA HIS A 59 16.58 3.24 7.75
C HIS A 59 16.06 3.87 9.05
N LYS A 60 14.91 3.43 9.56
CA LYS A 60 14.41 3.77 10.88
C LYS A 60 15.24 3.05 11.94
N LEU A 61 16.11 3.77 12.65
CA LEU A 61 16.76 3.27 13.86
C LEU A 61 15.82 3.44 15.07
N PRO A 62 15.69 2.46 15.98
CA PRO A 62 16.29 1.12 16.00
C PRO A 62 15.29 0.07 15.48
N SER A 63 15.20 -0.18 14.17
CA SER A 63 14.32 -1.23 13.66
C SER A 63 15.07 -2.55 13.47
N ALA A 64 14.44 -3.63 13.93
CA ALA A 64 14.80 -5.02 13.60
C ALA A 64 14.07 -5.49 12.32
N THR A 65 13.52 -4.54 11.56
CA THR A 65 12.63 -4.76 10.43
C THR A 65 13.32 -4.29 9.15
N LEU A 66 13.09 -5.05 8.10
CA LEU A 66 13.40 -4.72 6.71
C LEU A 66 12.10 -4.25 6.05
N ALA A 67 12.24 -3.62 4.89
CA ALA A 67 11.11 -3.28 4.04
C ALA A 67 11.18 -4.13 2.78
N LEU A 68 10.15 -4.95 2.52
CA LEU A 68 9.91 -5.46 1.17
C LEU A 68 9.19 -4.35 0.39
N ARG A 69 9.89 -3.81 -0.60
CA ARG A 69 9.35 -2.83 -1.55
C ARG A 69 9.00 -3.55 -2.85
N ILE A 70 7.77 -3.35 -3.32
CA ILE A 70 7.29 -3.95 -4.58
C ILE A 70 6.76 -2.84 -5.47
N TYR A 71 7.34 -2.72 -6.66
CA TYR A 71 6.98 -1.75 -7.69
C TYR A 71 6.36 -2.50 -8.86
N GLY A 72 5.04 -2.41 -9.01
CA GLY A 72 4.28 -3.01 -10.10
C GLY A 72 4.11 -2.02 -11.27
N PHE A 73 4.24 -2.55 -12.49
CA PHE A 73 4.16 -1.77 -13.73
C PHE A 73 3.13 -2.38 -14.66
N TYR A 74 2.28 -1.55 -15.25
CA TYR A 74 1.24 -1.99 -16.18
C TYR A 74 1.70 -2.02 -17.64
N GLY A 75 2.79 -1.34 -17.97
CA GLY A 75 3.35 -1.26 -19.34
C GLY A 75 4.83 -1.63 -19.38
N GLU A 76 5.28 -2.09 -20.54
CA GLU A 76 6.71 -2.40 -20.77
C GLU A 76 7.57 -1.13 -20.69
N ASP A 77 7.12 -0.01 -21.25
CA ASP A 77 7.82 1.27 -21.19
C ASP A 77 8.01 1.78 -19.74
N THR A 78 6.98 1.65 -18.89
CA THR A 78 7.07 2.07 -17.49
C THR A 78 7.95 1.12 -16.67
N LEU A 79 7.95 -0.18 -17.01
CA LEU A 79 8.85 -1.17 -16.43
C LEU A 79 10.31 -0.89 -16.80
N GLU A 80 10.60 -0.60 -18.07
CA GLU A 80 11.96 -0.27 -18.53
C GLU A 80 12.52 0.96 -17.80
N ALA A 81 11.72 2.02 -17.70
CA ALA A 81 12.09 3.21 -16.92
C ALA A 81 12.27 2.90 -15.42
N GLY A 82 11.47 2.00 -14.87
CA GLY A 82 11.60 1.53 -13.48
C GLY A 82 12.90 0.76 -13.24
N LEU A 83 13.34 -0.05 -14.21
CA LEU A 83 14.61 -0.79 -14.16
C LEU A 83 15.81 0.16 -14.25
N GLU A 84 15.76 1.15 -15.14
CA GLU A 84 16.79 2.20 -15.25
C GLU A 84 16.92 2.96 -13.92
N ALA A 85 15.79 3.39 -13.33
CA ALA A 85 15.80 4.09 -12.05
C ALA A 85 16.33 3.22 -10.88
N PHE A 86 16.10 1.89 -10.94
CA PHE A 86 16.67 0.95 -9.98
C PHE A 86 18.19 0.84 -10.13
N ASP A 87 18.69 0.74 -11.36
CA ASP A 87 20.14 0.65 -11.64
C ASP A 87 20.85 1.96 -11.23
N ASP A 88 20.27 3.13 -11.55
CA ASP A 88 20.76 4.43 -11.08
C ASP A 88 20.86 4.50 -9.55
N ARG A 89 19.86 3.95 -8.84
CA ARG A 89 19.86 3.90 -7.37
C ARG A 89 20.93 2.95 -6.86
N LEU A 90 21.17 1.82 -7.51
CA LEU A 90 22.25 0.90 -7.16
C LEU A 90 23.62 1.56 -7.28
N GLU A 91 23.85 2.33 -8.35
CA GLU A 91 25.10 3.07 -8.54
C GLU A 91 25.31 4.11 -7.43
N GLN A 92 24.27 4.88 -7.09
CA GLN A 92 24.30 5.83 -5.97
C GLN A 92 24.61 5.18 -4.63
N ILE A 93 24.06 3.98 -4.38
CA ILE A 93 24.36 3.20 -3.18
C ILE A 93 25.83 2.78 -3.19
N ALA A 94 26.32 2.22 -4.30
CA ALA A 94 27.70 1.75 -4.43
C ALA A 94 28.73 2.88 -4.22
N GLU A 95 28.46 4.09 -4.73
CA GLU A 95 29.34 5.25 -4.55
C GLU A 95 29.48 5.67 -3.08
N ARG A 96 28.40 5.50 -2.30
CA ARG A 96 28.28 5.94 -0.91
C ARG A 96 28.56 4.82 0.11
N ASP A 97 28.54 3.57 -0.31
CA ASP A 97 28.87 2.40 0.52
C ASP A 97 30.39 2.21 0.70
N ARG A 98 31.08 3.28 1.11
CA ARG A 98 32.52 3.25 1.39
C ARG A 98 32.84 2.91 2.84
N TYR A 99 31.90 3.18 3.74
CA TYR A 99 32.07 3.02 5.18
C TYR A 99 30.80 2.44 5.80
N PRO A 100 30.88 1.32 6.54
CA PRO A 100 29.73 0.66 7.16
C PRO A 100 28.92 1.52 8.14
N GLU A 101 29.56 2.52 8.75
CA GLU A 101 28.96 3.41 9.73
C GLU A 101 28.07 4.51 9.13
N PHE A 102 28.17 4.77 7.83
CA PHE A 102 27.38 5.80 7.18
C PHE A 102 26.15 5.24 6.46
N ASP A 103 25.12 6.07 6.49
CA ASP A 103 23.85 5.76 5.85
C ASP A 103 23.95 5.83 4.34
N VAL A 104 23.45 4.81 3.68
CA VAL A 104 23.34 4.70 2.22
C VAL A 104 21.90 4.95 1.81
N PRO A 105 21.63 5.41 0.58
CA PRO A 105 20.25 5.48 0.07
C PRO A 105 19.57 4.12 0.14
N ASP A 106 18.25 4.09 0.38
CA ASP A 106 17.42 2.91 0.15
C ASP A 106 16.81 2.93 -1.25
N PHE A 107 15.87 2.04 -1.53
CA PHE A 107 15.07 2.04 -2.75
C PHE A 107 13.71 2.72 -2.55
N ASP A 108 13.50 3.55 -1.53
CA ASP A 108 12.22 4.24 -1.39
C ASP A 108 11.97 5.19 -2.58
N ALA A 109 10.68 5.44 -2.81
CA ALA A 109 10.16 6.40 -3.76
C ALA A 109 10.60 6.20 -5.22
N LEU A 110 10.94 4.98 -5.65
CA LEU A 110 10.99 4.65 -7.07
C LEU A 110 9.60 4.85 -7.70
N ALA A 111 9.59 5.38 -8.94
CA ALA A 111 8.37 5.57 -9.69
C ALA A 111 7.82 4.22 -10.15
N ALA A 112 6.52 4.01 -9.96
CA ALA A 112 5.81 2.83 -10.41
C ALA A 112 4.31 3.13 -10.55
N ASP A 113 3.61 2.29 -11.31
CA ASP A 113 2.16 2.34 -11.41
C ASP A 113 1.54 1.93 -10.06
N GLU A 114 2.03 0.87 -9.43
CA GLU A 114 1.69 0.52 -8.05
C GLU A 114 2.95 0.34 -7.20
N ALA A 115 2.99 0.97 -6.02
CA ALA A 115 4.11 0.85 -5.09
C ALA A 115 3.60 0.35 -3.74
N TYR A 116 4.17 -0.75 -3.26
CA TYR A 116 3.86 -1.34 -1.97
C TYR A 116 5.08 -1.33 -1.07
N GLU A 117 4.83 -1.08 0.21
CA GLU A 117 5.82 -1.27 1.27
C GLU A 117 5.25 -2.25 2.29
N ILE A 118 6.04 -3.28 2.58
CA ILE A 118 5.64 -4.39 3.44
C ILE A 118 6.74 -4.60 4.48
N GLU A 119 6.38 -4.54 5.75
CA GLU A 119 7.31 -4.83 6.84
C GLU A 119 7.70 -6.30 6.79
N VAL A 120 9.00 -6.59 6.88
CA VAL A 120 9.51 -7.97 6.89
C VAL A 120 10.60 -8.09 7.95
N THR A 121 10.56 -9.13 8.78
CA THR A 121 11.65 -9.39 9.72
C THR A 121 12.84 -10.05 9.02
N ALA A 122 14.03 -10.04 9.64
CA ALA A 122 15.19 -10.78 9.11
C ALA A 122 14.94 -12.30 8.94
N SER A 123 13.94 -12.86 9.62
CA SER A 123 13.51 -14.26 9.46
C SER A 123 12.49 -14.49 8.33
N GLY A 124 12.08 -13.43 7.62
CA GLY A 124 11.06 -13.48 6.56
C GLY A 124 9.63 -13.44 7.05
N THR A 125 9.38 -13.05 8.31
CA THR A 125 8.01 -12.88 8.81
C THR A 125 7.42 -11.60 8.23
N VAL A 126 6.29 -11.72 7.54
CA VAL A 126 5.55 -10.60 6.95
C VAL A 126 4.74 -9.89 8.01
N GLY A 127 4.93 -8.57 8.11
CA GLY A 127 4.20 -7.66 8.97
C GLY A 127 3.16 -6.85 8.20
N ARG A 128 3.04 -5.56 8.51
CA ARG A 128 2.08 -4.69 7.86
C ARG A 128 2.42 -4.48 6.38
N ALA A 129 1.43 -4.62 5.51
CA ALA A 129 1.51 -4.26 4.10
C ALA A 129 0.69 -2.99 3.81
N ARG A 130 1.18 -2.13 2.93
CA ARG A 130 0.48 -0.92 2.49
C ARG A 130 0.83 -0.54 1.06
N LEU A 131 -0.13 0.04 0.35
CA LEU A 131 0.08 0.76 -0.90
C LEU A 131 0.51 2.19 -0.59
N THR A 132 1.65 2.60 -1.12
CA THR A 132 2.24 3.93 -0.96
C THR A 132 1.95 4.86 -2.15
N SER A 133 1.40 4.34 -3.25
CA SER A 133 1.05 5.13 -4.43
C SER A 133 0.09 6.29 -4.11
N ALA A 134 0.51 7.52 -4.46
CA ALA A 134 -0.27 8.73 -4.19
C ALA A 134 -1.60 8.77 -4.95
N TRP A 135 -1.67 8.16 -6.14
CA TRP A 135 -2.88 8.12 -6.96
C TRP A 135 -4.04 7.38 -6.31
N ARG A 136 -3.84 6.62 -5.22
CA ARG A 136 -4.94 5.95 -4.50
C ARG A 136 -6.05 6.91 -4.07
N ARG A 137 -5.75 8.21 -3.96
CA ARG A 137 -6.71 9.30 -3.65
C ARG A 137 -7.33 9.95 -4.91
N THR A 138 -6.82 9.64 -6.10
CA THR A 138 -7.37 10.08 -7.37
C THR A 138 -8.52 9.15 -7.77
N ILE A 139 -9.73 9.55 -7.39
CA ILE A 139 -10.94 8.75 -7.57
C ILE A 139 -11.78 9.34 -8.70
N ALA A 140 -12.19 8.50 -9.64
CA ALA A 140 -13.10 8.93 -10.70
C ALA A 140 -14.47 9.32 -10.10
N SER A 141 -15.08 10.41 -10.59
CA SER A 141 -16.33 10.93 -10.02
C SER A 141 -17.47 9.90 -10.02
N ALA A 142 -17.53 9.01 -11.02
CA ALA A 142 -18.52 7.94 -11.08
C ALA A 142 -18.33 6.89 -9.97
N ASP A 143 -17.08 6.47 -9.71
CA ASP A 143 -16.74 5.53 -8.64
C ASP A 143 -17.05 6.13 -7.26
N ALA A 144 -16.67 7.40 -7.06
CA ALA A 144 -16.95 8.14 -5.83
C ALA A 144 -18.47 8.24 -5.56
N ALA A 145 -19.24 8.65 -6.56
CA ALA A 145 -20.70 8.75 -6.45
C ALA A 145 -21.34 7.39 -6.14
N THR A 146 -20.87 6.32 -6.76
CA THR A 146 -21.37 4.97 -6.54
C THR A 146 -21.07 4.48 -5.13
N ALA A 147 -19.82 4.64 -4.65
CA ALA A 147 -19.45 4.24 -3.30
C ALA A 147 -20.19 5.03 -2.23
N VAL A 148 -20.31 6.35 -2.39
CA VAL A 148 -21.07 7.21 -1.46
C VAL A 148 -22.54 6.79 -1.43
N ALA A 149 -23.16 6.52 -2.59
CA ALA A 149 -24.54 6.06 -2.66
C ALA A 149 -24.73 4.71 -1.93
N LEU A 150 -23.80 3.76 -2.09
CA LEU A 150 -23.84 2.47 -1.40
C LEU A 150 -23.66 2.63 0.12
N ALA A 151 -22.65 3.37 0.56
CA ALA A 151 -22.41 3.64 1.98
C ALA A 151 -23.61 4.35 2.61
N SER A 152 -24.20 5.34 1.94
CA SER A 152 -25.36 6.09 2.44
C SER A 152 -26.61 5.22 2.65
N LYS A 153 -26.77 4.14 1.89
CA LYS A 153 -27.91 3.22 2.01
C LYS A 153 -27.67 2.10 3.02
N SER A 154 -26.45 1.97 3.54
CA SER A 154 -26.09 0.88 4.44
C SER A 154 -26.80 0.99 5.80
N PRO A 155 -27.24 -0.14 6.38
CA PRO A 155 -27.80 -0.15 7.74
C PRO A 155 -26.85 0.45 8.79
N GLU A 156 -25.55 0.25 8.63
CA GLU A 156 -24.48 0.76 9.49
C GLU A 156 -24.47 2.28 9.50
N PHE A 157 -24.53 2.92 8.32
CA PHE A 157 -24.59 4.36 8.21
C PHE A 157 -25.91 4.92 8.73
N GLN A 158 -27.05 4.28 8.44
CA GLN A 158 -28.35 4.72 8.94
C GLN A 158 -28.43 4.69 10.46
N LYS A 159 -27.85 3.65 11.10
CA LYS A 159 -27.71 3.59 12.56
C LYS A 159 -26.81 4.69 13.11
N LEU A 160 -25.69 4.97 12.43
CA LEU A 160 -24.78 6.06 12.82
C LEU A 160 -25.48 7.42 12.73
N LEU A 161 -26.20 7.71 11.64
CA LEU A 161 -26.97 8.94 11.50
C LEU A 161 -27.98 9.12 12.65
N ALA A 162 -28.72 8.06 12.99
CA ALA A 162 -29.70 8.10 14.07
C ALA A 162 -29.07 8.36 15.45
N SER A 163 -27.82 7.94 15.68
CA SER A 163 -27.13 8.15 16.96
C SER A 163 -26.39 9.49 17.07
N THR A 164 -26.11 10.16 15.95
CA THR A 164 -25.25 11.36 15.92
C THR A 164 -26.05 12.68 15.91
N GLY A 165 -27.23 12.71 16.55
CA GLY A 165 -28.35 13.64 16.31
C GLY A 165 -28.11 15.17 16.22
N SER A 166 -26.91 15.70 16.51
CA SER A 166 -26.55 17.11 16.27
C SER A 166 -25.10 17.25 15.80
N ARG A 167 -24.77 16.60 14.68
CA ARG A 167 -23.45 16.68 14.04
C ARG A 167 -23.27 18.06 13.37
N PRO A 168 -22.16 18.78 13.63
CA PRO A 168 -21.92 20.08 12.99
C PRO A 168 -21.87 19.99 11.46
N SER A 169 -22.54 20.92 10.78
CA SER A 169 -22.64 20.94 9.31
C SER A 169 -21.31 21.17 8.59
N TYR A 170 -20.33 21.80 9.25
CA TYR A 170 -19.02 22.05 8.66
C TYR A 170 -18.19 20.77 8.45
N LEU A 171 -18.61 19.63 9.00
CA LEU A 171 -17.91 18.35 8.85
C LEU A 171 -18.18 17.65 7.49
N GLY A 172 -19.02 18.24 6.62
CA GLY A 172 -19.33 17.71 5.30
C GLY A 172 -20.21 16.45 5.34
N ASP A 173 -20.46 15.82 4.19
CA ASP A 173 -21.22 14.57 4.09
C ASP A 173 -20.28 13.35 3.98
N LEU A 174 -20.80 12.20 3.55
CA LEU A 174 -19.99 11.06 3.15
C LEU A 174 -19.08 11.45 1.97
N GLU A 175 -17.80 11.11 2.06
CA GLU A 175 -16.80 11.42 1.04
C GLU A 175 -15.98 10.17 0.69
N ALA A 176 -15.80 9.87 -0.59
CA ALA A 176 -14.86 8.83 -1.02
C ALA A 176 -13.43 9.39 -0.96
N VAL A 177 -12.55 8.77 -0.17
CA VAL A 177 -11.24 9.34 0.17
C VAL A 177 -10.07 8.59 -0.45
N SER A 178 -10.14 7.26 -0.53
CA SER A 178 -9.03 6.47 -1.06
C SER A 178 -9.45 5.07 -1.51
N TRP A 179 -8.88 4.62 -2.61
CA TRP A 179 -8.78 3.19 -2.89
C TRP A 179 -7.94 2.50 -1.81
N THR A 180 -8.36 1.29 -1.43
CA THR A 180 -7.73 0.46 -0.41
C THR A 180 -7.53 -0.95 -1.00
N PRO A 181 -6.26 -1.42 -1.12
CA PRO A 181 -5.96 -2.74 -1.66
C PRO A 181 -6.36 -3.87 -0.68
N PRO A 182 -6.49 -5.12 -1.16
CA PRO A 182 -6.73 -6.30 -0.33
C PRO A 182 -5.85 -6.45 0.90
N CYS A 183 -4.55 -6.14 0.75
CA CYS A 183 -3.58 -6.24 1.84
C CYS A 183 -3.84 -5.23 2.99
N GLU A 184 -4.58 -4.16 2.75
CA GLU A 184 -5.00 -3.17 3.76
C GLU A 184 -6.46 -3.36 4.22
N SER A 185 -7.35 -3.83 3.34
CA SER A 185 -8.79 -3.94 3.61
C SER A 185 -9.18 -5.26 4.31
N GLN A 186 -8.32 -6.29 4.23
CA GLN A 186 -8.66 -7.67 4.59
C GLN A 186 -9.83 -8.24 3.75
N HIS A 187 -10.08 -7.65 2.58
CA HIS A 187 -11.03 -8.11 1.59
C HIS A 187 -10.28 -8.73 0.41
N GLU A 188 -10.93 -9.61 -0.36
CA GLU A 188 -10.28 -10.25 -1.52
C GLU A 188 -10.02 -9.30 -2.70
N ARG A 189 -10.72 -8.16 -2.74
CA ARG A 189 -10.65 -7.18 -3.83
C ARG A 189 -10.35 -5.78 -3.33
N TRP A 190 -9.98 -4.93 -4.28
CA TRP A 190 -9.88 -3.50 -4.07
C TRP A 190 -11.21 -2.92 -3.62
N THR A 191 -11.13 -2.02 -2.65
CA THR A 191 -12.29 -1.35 -2.07
C THR A 191 -12.09 0.16 -2.12
N LEU A 192 -13.19 0.91 -2.13
CA LEU A 192 -13.17 2.36 -2.01
C LEU A 192 -13.58 2.74 -0.59
N ASP A 193 -12.71 3.47 0.10
CA ASP A 193 -12.94 3.91 1.47
C ASP A 193 -13.75 5.22 1.46
N VAL A 194 -14.95 5.17 2.05
CA VAL A 194 -15.86 6.32 2.20
C VAL A 194 -15.88 6.75 3.65
N TRP A 195 -15.57 8.01 3.92
CA TRP A 195 -15.45 8.56 5.25
C TRP A 195 -16.67 9.40 5.63
N TYR A 196 -17.00 9.35 6.92
CA TYR A 196 -17.96 10.22 7.58
C TYR A 196 -17.33 10.79 8.85
N LEU A 197 -16.90 12.06 8.80
CA LEU A 197 -16.28 12.75 9.93
C LEU A 197 -17.29 13.00 11.05
N LEU A 198 -17.02 12.56 12.27
CA LEU A 198 -17.88 12.77 13.44
C LEU A 198 -17.41 13.93 14.32
N ALA A 199 -16.11 14.21 14.34
CA ALA A 199 -15.52 15.33 15.06
C ALA A 199 -14.26 15.85 14.35
N PHE A 200 -14.00 17.14 14.51
CA PHE A 200 -12.76 17.77 14.08
C PHE A 200 -12.44 18.95 15.02
N ASP A 201 -11.26 18.94 15.63
CA ASP A 201 -10.83 19.98 16.58
C ASP A 201 -9.87 21.02 15.98
N GLY A 202 -9.69 21.00 14.65
CA GLY A 202 -8.71 21.83 13.95
C GLY A 202 -7.34 21.16 13.77
N ARG A 203 -7.09 20.02 14.44
CA ARG A 203 -5.83 19.25 14.34
C ARG A 203 -6.07 17.76 14.08
N VAL A 204 -7.13 17.21 14.66
CA VAL A 204 -7.47 15.80 14.62
C VAL A 204 -8.92 15.66 14.18
N GLY A 205 -9.13 14.93 13.08
CA GLY A 205 -10.44 14.50 12.62
C GLY A 205 -10.68 13.06 13.01
N SER A 206 -11.86 12.74 13.54
CA SER A 206 -12.26 11.36 13.79
C SER A 206 -13.62 11.08 13.17
N GLY A 207 -13.86 9.83 12.81
CA GLY A 207 -15.07 9.46 12.09
C GLY A 207 -15.23 7.97 11.87
N ARG A 208 -16.20 7.62 11.05
CA ARG A 208 -16.46 6.26 10.60
C ARG A 208 -16.09 6.13 9.13
N SER A 209 -15.34 5.10 8.80
CA SER A 209 -14.97 4.69 7.45
C SER A 209 -15.83 3.49 7.04
N PHE A 210 -16.24 3.47 5.78
CA PHE A 210 -17.10 2.49 5.13
C PHE A 210 -16.36 1.98 3.90
N LEU A 211 -15.85 0.74 3.96
CA LEU A 211 -15.13 0.12 2.85
C LEU A 211 -16.13 -0.50 1.89
N VAL A 212 -16.18 0.01 0.66
CA VAL A 212 -17.15 -0.40 -0.36
C VAL A 212 -16.45 -1.18 -1.47
N ASP A 213 -16.99 -2.35 -1.81
CA ASP A 213 -16.65 -3.10 -3.01
C ASP A 213 -17.58 -2.66 -4.15
N LEU A 214 -17.02 -2.06 -5.20
CA LEU A 214 -17.80 -1.59 -6.36
C LEU A 214 -18.13 -2.70 -7.36
N VAL A 215 -17.45 -3.84 -7.32
CA VAL A 215 -17.74 -4.98 -8.19
C VAL A 215 -19.00 -5.68 -7.71
N ASP A 216 -19.05 -6.02 -6.42
CA ASP A 216 -20.20 -6.70 -5.82
C ASP A 216 -21.27 -5.72 -5.31
N ASN A 217 -21.01 -4.41 -5.43
CA ASN A 217 -21.89 -3.32 -4.96
C ASN A 217 -22.27 -3.47 -3.49
N ALA A 218 -21.29 -3.77 -2.64
CA ALA A 218 -21.49 -4.14 -1.25
C ALA A 218 -20.63 -3.30 -0.29
N LEU A 219 -21.19 -3.01 0.88
CA LEU A 219 -20.40 -2.56 2.02
C LEU A 219 -19.68 -3.79 2.62
N VAL A 220 -18.35 -3.76 2.63
CA VAL A 220 -17.53 -4.87 3.11
C VAL A 220 -17.36 -4.82 4.63
N THR A 221 -16.96 -3.66 5.15
CA THR A 221 -16.75 -3.47 6.58
C THR A 221 -16.81 -1.99 6.95
N THR A 222 -16.90 -1.72 8.26
CA THR A 222 -16.82 -0.37 8.81
C THR A 222 -15.75 -0.30 9.88
N ARG A 223 -15.07 0.84 9.96
CA ARG A 223 -13.98 1.05 10.94
C ARG A 223 -14.00 2.47 11.47
N ASP A 224 -13.68 2.65 12.74
CA ASP A 224 -13.40 3.98 13.26
C ASP A 224 -12.04 4.44 12.76
N PHE A 225 -11.93 5.74 12.46
CA PHE A 225 -10.67 6.35 12.07
C PHE A 225 -10.39 7.60 12.90
N SER A 226 -9.10 7.93 13.01
CA SER A 226 -8.60 9.20 13.50
C SER A 226 -7.43 9.62 12.63
N VAL A 227 -7.51 10.83 12.07
CA VAL A 227 -6.48 11.41 11.21
C VAL A 227 -6.01 12.73 11.80
N ARG A 228 -4.70 12.96 11.75
CA ARG A 228 -4.13 14.25 12.08
C ARG A 228 -3.95 15.04 10.80
N THR A 229 -4.37 16.30 10.80
CA THR A 229 -4.00 17.25 9.75
C THR A 229 -2.54 17.66 10.00
N GLY A 230 -1.67 17.34 9.04
CA GLY A 230 -0.29 17.79 9.00
C GLY A 230 -0.16 19.16 8.36
#